data_AF-A0A1J3FGC8-F1
#
_entry.id   AF-A0A1J3FGC8-F1
#
_cell.length_a   1.000
_cell.length_b   1.000
_cell.length_c   1.000
_cell.angle_alpha   90.00
_cell.angle_beta   90.00
_cell.angle_gamma   90.00
#
_symmetry.space_group_name_H-M   'P 1'
#
loop_
_entity.id
_entity.type
_entity.pdbx_description
1 polymer ?
#
loop_
_entity_poly.entity_id
_entity_poly.type
_entity_poly.pdbx_seq_one_letter_code
_entity_poly.pdbx_strand_id
1 'polypeptide(L)' 'AATFMAEDGFLAAARFISDSVEELDGSVAWNIPEVLKKHSAAPFGSQVLSAAGSTRFGVYGLDFGWGIPEKVEIVSS' A
#
# COMPACT_ATOMS: atom_id res chain seq x y z
N ALA A 1 -14.62 -10.95 3.23
CA ALA A 1 -14.97 -10.02 4.33
C ALA A 1 -15.06 -10.75 5.67
N ALA A 2 -15.92 -11.78 5.81
CA ALA A 2 -16.12 -12.49 7.09
C ALA A 2 -14.82 -12.92 7.80
N THR A 3 -13.84 -13.49 7.08
CA THR A 3 -12.52 -13.87 7.62
C THR A 3 -11.76 -12.71 8.27
N PHE A 4 -11.87 -11.50 7.72
CA PHE A 4 -11.17 -10.31 8.23
C PHE A 4 -11.95 -9.56 9.33
N MET A 5 -13.21 -9.95 9.57
CA MET A 5 -14.09 -9.35 10.59
C MET A 5 -14.26 -10.27 11.82
N ALA A 6 -13.58 -11.41 11.84
CA ALA A 6 -13.55 -12.34 12.96
C ALA A 6 -12.55 -11.88 14.05
N GLU A 7 -12.49 -12.59 15.18
CA GLU A 7 -11.60 -12.27 16.31
C GLU A 7 -10.12 -12.15 15.89
N ASP A 8 -9.66 -13.02 14.99
CA ASP A 8 -8.30 -13.01 14.43
C ASP A 8 -8.18 -12.20 13.12
N GLY A 9 -9.17 -11.37 12.81
CA GLY A 9 -9.28 -10.67 11.53
C GLY A 9 -8.06 -9.79 11.20
N PHE A 10 -7.47 -9.14 12.21
CA PHE A 10 -6.24 -8.35 12.04
C PHE A 10 -5.04 -9.23 11.68
N LEU A 11 -4.84 -10.35 12.37
CA LEU A 11 -3.74 -11.29 12.08
C LEU A 11 -3.90 -11.88 10.68
N ALA A 12 -5.12 -12.24 10.29
CA ALA A 12 -5.43 -12.73 8.95
C ALA A 12 -5.09 -11.69 7.88
N ALA A 13 -5.45 -10.41 8.10
CA ALA A 13 -5.12 -9.33 7.17
C ALA A 13 -3.60 -9.08 7.08
N ALA A 14 -2.90 -9.04 8.22
CA ALA A 14 -1.46 -8.83 8.26
C ALA A 14 -0.69 -9.94 7.55
N ARG A 15 -1.06 -11.21 7.78
CA ARG A 15 -0.47 -12.35 7.07
C ARG A 15 -0.74 -12.28 5.58
N PHE A 16 -1.98 -12.05 5.18
CA PHE A 16 -2.34 -11.93 3.76
C PHE A 16 -1.53 -10.84 3.04
N ILE A 17 -1.32 -9.67 3.67
CA ILE A 17 -0.50 -8.61 3.11
C ILE A 17 0.97 -9.02 3.03
N SER A 18 1.52 -9.65 4.07
CA SER A 18 2.91 -10.14 4.08
C SER A 18 3.16 -11.13 2.95
N ASP A 19 2.31 -12.15 2.86
CA ASP A 19 2.40 -13.19 1.82
C ASP A 19 2.29 -12.55 0.42
N SER A 20 1.35 -11.62 0.24
CA SER A 20 1.17 -10.89 -1.03
C SER A 20 2.40 -10.07 -1.43
N VAL A 21 3.14 -9.50 -0.47
CA VAL A 21 4.37 -8.74 -0.73
C VAL A 21 5.54 -9.66 -1.01
N GLU A 22 5.65 -10.79 -0.30
CA GLU A 22 6.68 -11.80 -0.51
C GLU A 22 6.58 -12.49 -1.89
N GLU A 23 5.37 -12.60 -2.44
CA GLU A 23 5.13 -13.06 -3.81
C GLU A 23 5.66 -12.10 -4.88
N LEU A 24 5.90 -10.82 -4.55
CA LEU A 24 6.42 -9.84 -5.49
C LEU A 24 7.94 -9.94 -5.58
N ASP A 25 8.47 -10.19 -6.77
CA ASP A 25 9.90 -10.15 -7.06
C ASP A 25 10.28 -8.90 -7.88
N GLY A 26 11.58 -8.75 -8.15
CA GLY A 26 12.10 -7.63 -8.95
C GLY A 26 11.57 -7.57 -10.39
N SER A 27 10.95 -8.65 -10.90
CA SER A 27 10.35 -8.68 -12.23
C SER A 27 8.99 -7.97 -12.29
N VAL A 28 8.35 -7.72 -11.14
CA VAL A 28 7.06 -7.01 -11.06
C VAL A 28 7.11 -5.64 -11.76
N ALA A 29 8.25 -4.95 -11.66
CA ALA A 29 8.46 -3.64 -12.29
C ALA A 29 8.38 -3.69 -13.82
N TRP A 30 8.67 -4.85 -14.43
CA TRP A 30 8.61 -5.05 -15.87
C TRP A 30 7.23 -5.52 -16.35
N ASN A 31 6.35 -5.93 -15.43
CA ASN A 31 5.02 -6.49 -15.72
C ASN A 31 3.86 -5.64 -15.14
N ILE A 32 4.09 -4.34 -14.95
CA ILE A 32 3.10 -3.39 -14.40
C ILE A 32 1.73 -3.46 -15.10
N PRO A 33 1.62 -3.57 -16.44
CA PRO A 33 0.32 -3.65 -17.10
C PRO A 33 -0.52 -4.86 -16.64
N GLU A 34 0.10 -6.02 -16.47
CA GLU A 34 -0.59 -7.25 -16.02
C GLU A 34 -0.99 -7.16 -14.54
N VAL A 35 -0.11 -6.57 -13.72
CA VAL A 35 -0.41 -6.30 -12.30
C VAL A 35 -1.62 -5.36 -12.19
N LEU A 36 -1.61 -4.25 -12.92
CA LEU A 36 -2.73 -3.30 -12.93
C LEU A 36 -4.03 -3.94 -13.44
N LYS A 37 -3.95 -4.80 -14.46
CA LYS A 37 -5.11 -5.53 -14.99
C LYS A 37 -5.76 -6.40 -13.92
N LYS A 38 -4.96 -7.15 -13.15
CA LYS A 38 -5.42 -7.98 -12.01
C LYS A 38 -6.16 -7.13 -10.97
N HIS A 39 -5.68 -5.93 -10.67
CA HIS A 39 -6.32 -5.01 -9.72
C HIS A 39 -7.57 -4.31 -10.29
N SER A 40 -7.58 -3.99 -11.59
CA SER A 40 -8.73 -3.36 -12.26
C SER A 40 -9.91 -4.31 -12.53
N ALA A 41 -9.69 -5.62 -12.41
CA ALA A 41 -10.71 -6.64 -12.64
C ALA A 41 -11.68 -6.82 -11.46
N ALA A 42 -11.54 -6.02 -10.39
CA ALA A 42 -12.45 -6.05 -9.27
C ALA A 42 -13.90 -5.76 -9.72
N PRO A 43 -14.89 -6.57 -9.31
CA PRO A 43 -16.29 -6.33 -9.64
C PRO A 43 -16.74 -4.91 -9.27
N PHE A 44 -17.64 -4.34 -10.07
CA PHE A 44 -18.23 -3.04 -9.76
C PHE A 44 -18.86 -3.05 -8.36
N GLY A 45 -18.56 -2.04 -7.55
CA GLY A 45 -19.00 -1.95 -6.16
C GLY A 45 -18.10 -2.66 -5.14
N SER A 46 -16.97 -3.24 -5.57
CA SER A 46 -15.96 -3.76 -4.62
C SER A 46 -15.36 -2.63 -3.78
N GLN A 47 -15.14 -2.90 -2.50
CA GLN A 47 -14.35 -2.03 -1.64
C GLN A 47 -12.87 -2.21 -1.97
N VAL A 48 -12.26 -1.18 -2.57
CA VAL A 48 -10.84 -1.15 -2.89
C VAL A 48 -10.14 -0.20 -1.94
N LEU A 49 -9.02 -0.63 -1.39
CA LEU A 49 -8.14 0.16 -0.53
C LEU A 49 -6.77 0.27 -1.19
N SER A 50 -6.17 1.44 -1.11
CA SER A 50 -4.78 1.68 -1.50
C SER A 50 -4.02 2.36 -0.37
N ALA A 51 -2.74 2.06 -0.24
CA ALA A 51 -1.84 2.74 0.67
C ALA A 51 -0.91 3.66 -0.13
N ALA A 52 -0.91 4.94 0.19
CA ALA A 52 0.02 5.91 -0.37
C ALA A 52 1.13 6.21 0.66
N GLY A 53 2.36 6.35 0.19
CA GLY A 53 3.52 6.62 1.04
C GLY A 53 4.46 5.43 1.21
N SER A 54 5.62 5.70 1.81
CA SER A 54 6.58 4.68 2.23
C SER A 54 7.39 5.22 3.40
N THR A 55 7.71 4.36 4.37
CA THR A 55 8.64 4.71 5.46
C THR A 55 10.03 5.06 4.94
N ARG A 56 10.36 4.68 3.70
CA ARG A 56 11.63 4.96 3.03
C ARG A 56 11.70 6.32 2.35
N PHE A 57 10.60 7.06 2.23
CA PHE A 57 10.62 8.36 1.56
C PHE A 57 11.42 9.42 2.32
N GLY A 58 11.67 9.24 3.63
CA GLY A 58 12.58 10.10 4.38
C GLY A 58 12.14 11.57 4.45
N VAL A 59 10.84 11.84 4.27
CA VAL A 59 10.28 13.20 4.15
C VAL A 59 10.58 14.10 5.35
N TYR A 60 10.69 13.53 6.56
CA TYR A 60 11.06 14.26 7.78
C TYR A 60 12.58 14.49 7.93
N GLY A 61 13.41 13.95 7.03
CA GLY A 61 14.85 14.21 6.97
C GLY A 61 15.24 15.36 6.03
N LEU A 62 14.26 16.00 5.37
CA LEU A 62 14.50 17.12 4.45
C LEU A 62 14.69 18.41 5.24
N ASP A 63 15.83 19.07 5.10
CA ASP A 63 16.07 20.41 5.66
C ASP A 63 16.73 21.29 4.60
N PHE A 64 16.07 22.38 4.24
CA PHE A 64 16.55 23.35 3.24
C PHE A 64 17.15 24.61 3.88
N GLY A 65 17.35 24.61 5.21
CA GLY A 65 17.85 25.74 5.98
C GLY A 65 16.79 26.39 6.89
N TRP A 66 15.58 25.83 6.94
CA TRP A 66 14.47 26.30 7.78
C TRP A 66 14.10 25.31 8.89
N GLY A 67 14.86 24.21 9.03
CA GLY A 67 14.52 23.10 9.90
C GLY A 67 13.74 22.01 9.16
N ILE A 68 13.58 20.87 9.84
CA ILE A 68 12.82 19.73 9.32
C ILE A 68 11.31 19.99 9.32
N PRO A 69 10.53 19.31 8.46
CA PRO A 69 9.07 19.42 8.46
C PRO A 69 8.45 19.05 9.81
N GLU A 70 7.52 19.86 10.29
CA GLU A 70 6.71 19.53 11.47
C GLU A 70 5.55 18.58 11.12
N LYS A 71 5.00 18.71 9.90
CA LYS A 71 3.90 17.89 9.39
C LYS A 71 4.06 17.64 7.89
N VAL A 72 3.75 16.41 7.46
CA VAL A 72 3.68 16.03 6.05
C VAL A 72 2.27 15.53 5.74
N GLU A 73 1.68 16.04 4.66
CA GLU A 73 0.36 15.62 4.17
C GLU A 73 0.50 15.00 2.77
N ILE A 74 -0.14 13.85 2.57
CA ILE A 74 -0.30 13.23 1.25
C ILE A 74 -1.71 13.59 0.78
N VAL A 75 -1.79 14.48 -0.21
CA VAL A 75 -3.07 14.90 -0.80
C VAL A 75 -3.28 14.13 -2.09
N SER A 76 -4.40 13.42 -2.19
CA SER A 76 -4.87 12.77 -3.42
C SER A 76 -6.04 13.55 -3.99
N SER A 77 -6.11 13.59 -5.33
CA SER A 77 -7.29 14.03 -6.08
C SER A 77 -8.34 12.92 -6.20
#